data_AF-A0A3L9M2R2-F1
#
_entry.id   AF-A0A3L9M2R2-F1
#
_cell.length_a   1.000
_cell.length_b   1.000
_cell.length_c   1.000
_cell.angle_alpha   90.00
_cell.angle_beta   90.00
_cell.angle_gamma   90.00
#
_symmetry.space_group_name_H-M   'P 1'
#
loop_
_entity.id
_entity.type
_entity.pdbx_description
1 polymer ?
#
loop_
_entity_poly.entity_id
_entity_poly.type
_entity_poly.pdbx_seq_one_letter_code
_entity_poly.pdbx_strand_id
1 'polypeptide(L)'
;MFRFITILFFLGALTPLHAAAVEENPDVSTNTQNNLSTPQNLSLNAFGQWIIGWGTGAEGARQRLDYIQREDVAIIKQKGTTLEMIRAWQLYYEQEAHNNLSNPTARYRARLMKRIAELW
;
A
#
# COMPACT_ATOMS: atom_id res chain seq x y z
N MET A 1 -30.32 -23.86 65.56
CA MET A 1 -28.93 -24.34 65.72
C MET A 1 -28.06 -23.60 64.73
N PHE A 2 -26.95 -23.05 65.23
CA PHE A 2 -26.13 -22.03 64.59
C PHE A 2 -25.08 -22.63 63.63
N ARG A 3 -24.84 -21.87 62.54
CA ARG A 3 -23.52 -21.52 61.96
C ARG A 3 -22.63 -22.63 61.38
N PHE A 4 -22.38 -22.53 60.07
CA PHE A 4 -21.03 -22.65 59.54
C PHE A 4 -20.63 -21.39 58.77
N ILE A 5 -19.46 -20.91 59.18
CA ILE A 5 -18.62 -19.84 58.63
C ILE A 5 -17.76 -20.46 57.52
N THR A 6 -17.47 -19.72 56.44
CA THR A 6 -16.11 -19.63 55.89
C THR A 6 -15.97 -18.35 55.07
N ILE A 7 -14.86 -17.68 55.37
CA ILE A 7 -14.45 -16.33 55.05
C ILE A 7 -13.82 -16.30 53.65
N LEU A 8 -14.21 -15.34 52.82
CA LEU A 8 -13.65 -15.09 51.50
C LEU A 8 -12.63 -13.96 51.63
N PHE A 9 -11.36 -14.32 51.78
CA PHE A 9 -10.20 -13.43 51.82
C PHE A 9 -9.35 -13.75 50.60
N PHE A 10 -9.17 -12.78 49.69
CA PHE A 10 -8.05 -12.58 48.74
C PHE A 10 -8.47 -11.32 47.94
N LEU A 11 -8.17 -10.08 48.35
CA LEU A 11 -6.85 -9.42 48.33
C LEU A 11 -6.03 -9.91 47.12
N GLY A 12 -5.97 -9.23 45.98
CA GLY A 12 -5.77 -7.79 45.79
C GLY A 12 -4.36 -7.58 45.24
N ALA A 13 -4.26 -7.51 43.91
CA ALA A 13 -3.15 -7.04 43.06
C ALA A 13 -1.75 -7.67 43.25
N LEU A 14 -1.36 -8.52 42.31
CA LEU A 14 0.05 -8.70 41.92
C LEU A 14 0.33 -7.81 40.71
N THR A 15 1.09 -6.75 40.94
CA THR A 15 1.81 -6.01 39.91
C THR A 15 3.04 -6.81 39.48
N PRO A 16 3.28 -6.97 38.18
CA PRO A 16 4.64 -6.92 37.66
C PRO A 16 4.90 -5.53 37.08
N LEU A 17 5.79 -4.81 37.75
CA LEU A 17 6.43 -3.59 37.27
C LEU A 17 7.49 -4.01 36.25
N HIS A 18 7.22 -3.78 34.97
CA HIS A 18 8.15 -3.74 33.82
C HIS A 18 7.44 -2.91 32.76
N ALA A 19 8.04 -2.10 31.92
CA ALA A 19 9.33 -1.47 31.78
C ALA A 19 9.15 -0.64 30.49
N ALA A 20 9.76 0.53 30.40
CA ALA A 20 9.86 1.37 29.21
C ALA A 20 8.52 1.89 28.63
N ALA A 21 8.27 3.16 28.92
CA ALA A 21 7.42 4.01 28.11
C ALA A 21 7.85 3.96 26.63
N VAL A 22 6.84 4.00 25.75
CA VAL A 22 6.81 4.78 24.51
C VAL A 22 8.11 4.75 23.70
N GLU A 23 8.12 3.90 22.69
CA GLU A 23 8.19 4.36 21.30
C GLU A 23 7.90 3.15 20.41
N GLU A 24 6.61 2.81 20.29
CA GLU A 24 6.15 2.17 19.06
C GLU A 24 6.38 3.19 17.94
N ASN A 25 7.53 3.09 17.28
CA ASN A 25 7.64 3.61 15.93
C ASN A 25 6.76 2.68 15.10
N PRO A 26 5.55 3.09 14.64
CA PRO A 26 4.87 2.26 13.66
C PRO A 26 5.80 2.22 12.46
N ASP A 27 6.32 1.03 12.18
CA ASP A 27 6.99 0.66 10.95
C ASP A 27 6.08 1.05 9.77
N VAL A 28 6.23 2.30 9.32
CA VAL A 28 5.58 2.88 8.15
C VAL A 28 6.30 2.34 6.92
N SER A 29 6.34 1.03 6.75
CA SER A 29 6.92 0.43 5.55
C SER A 29 6.23 -0.86 5.10
N THR A 30 5.33 -1.44 5.90
CA THR A 30 4.65 -2.69 5.52
C THR A 30 3.13 -2.59 5.32
N ASN A 31 2.49 -1.45 5.61
CA ASN A 31 1.02 -1.29 5.49
C ASN A 31 0.55 -0.41 4.31
N THR A 32 1.46 0.16 3.50
CA THR A 32 1.05 1.13 2.48
C THR A 32 0.38 0.46 1.28
N GLN A 33 0.75 -0.77 0.92
CA GLN A 33 0.18 -1.44 -0.28
C GLN A 33 -1.27 -1.92 -0.05
N ASN A 34 -1.67 -2.17 1.21
CA ASN A 34 -2.99 -2.74 1.55
C ASN A 34 -4.13 -1.72 1.51
N ASN A 35 -3.84 -0.41 1.40
CA ASN A 35 -4.86 0.64 1.44
C ASN A 35 -5.11 1.32 0.09
N LEU A 36 -4.22 1.16 -0.90
CA LEU A 36 -4.42 1.79 -2.20
C LEU A 36 -5.56 1.13 -2.96
N SER A 37 -6.55 1.94 -3.32
CA SER A 37 -7.69 1.49 -4.09
C SER A 37 -7.30 1.23 -5.54
N THR A 38 -7.64 0.05 -6.03
CA THR A 38 -7.62 -0.29 -7.46
C THR A 38 -9.02 -0.13 -8.05
N PRO A 39 -9.13 0.22 -9.34
CA PRO A 39 -10.42 0.20 -10.01
C PRO A 39 -11.02 -1.21 -9.94
N GLN A 40 -12.32 -1.28 -9.68
CA GLN A 40 -13.10 -2.53 -9.60
C GLN A 40 -12.58 -3.54 -8.55
N ASN A 41 -11.84 -3.08 -7.53
CA ASN A 41 -11.23 -3.95 -6.50
C ASN A 41 -10.32 -5.05 -7.08
N LEU A 42 -9.75 -4.80 -8.26
CA LEU A 42 -8.84 -5.73 -8.92
C LEU A 42 -7.55 -5.88 -8.11
N SER A 43 -6.92 -7.06 -8.15
CA SER A 43 -5.58 -7.20 -7.58
C SER A 43 -4.60 -6.25 -8.28
N LEU A 44 -3.61 -5.72 -7.55
CA LEU A 44 -2.59 -4.80 -8.08
C LEU A 44 -1.92 -5.34 -9.35
N ASN A 45 -1.65 -6.64 -9.41
CA ASN A 45 -1.10 -7.28 -10.60
C ASN A 45 -2.06 -7.17 -11.79
N ALA A 46 -3.36 -7.44 -11.58
CA ALA A 46 -4.36 -7.33 -12.62
C ALA A 46 -4.58 -5.86 -13.06
N PHE A 47 -4.64 -4.92 -12.13
CA PHE A 47 -4.67 -3.48 -12.44
C PHE A 47 -3.48 -3.09 -13.31
N GLY A 48 -2.29 -3.46 -12.88
CA GLY A 48 -1.05 -3.16 -13.58
C GLY A 48 -0.94 -3.77 -14.98
N GLN A 49 -1.31 -5.05 -15.12
CA GLN A 49 -1.20 -5.76 -16.39
C GLN A 49 -2.34 -5.45 -17.36
N TRP A 50 -3.59 -5.33 -16.87
CA TRP A 50 -4.78 -5.23 -17.73
C TRP A 50 -5.31 -3.80 -17.93
N ILE A 51 -5.00 -2.89 -17.00
CA ILE A 51 -5.45 -1.50 -17.07
C ILE A 51 -4.32 -0.62 -17.56
N ILE A 52 -3.17 -0.70 -16.89
CA ILE A 52 -2.01 0.13 -17.22
C ILE A 52 -1.18 -0.48 -18.36
N GLY A 53 -1.05 -1.81 -18.39
CA GLY A 53 -0.30 -2.53 -19.40
C GLY A 53 1.21 -2.54 -19.17
N TRP A 54 1.67 -2.40 -17.91
CA TRP A 54 3.10 -2.36 -17.58
C TRP A 54 3.76 -3.75 -17.44
N GLY A 55 3.03 -4.83 -17.76
CA GLY A 55 3.52 -6.21 -17.65
C GLY A 55 3.81 -6.67 -16.21
N THR A 56 4.63 -7.71 -16.05
CA THR A 56 4.96 -8.28 -14.73
C THR A 56 6.18 -7.65 -14.07
N GLY A 57 7.05 -6.97 -14.82
CA GLY A 57 8.34 -6.49 -14.33
C GLY A 57 8.77 -5.12 -14.89
N ALA A 58 10.01 -4.73 -14.57
CA ALA A 58 10.60 -3.45 -14.97
C ALA A 58 10.58 -3.22 -16.49
N GLU A 59 10.81 -4.27 -17.28
CA GLU A 59 10.91 -4.17 -18.74
C GLU A 59 9.57 -3.79 -19.38
N GLY A 60 8.48 -4.43 -18.95
CA GLY A 60 7.13 -4.08 -19.42
C GLY A 60 6.75 -2.65 -19.04
N ALA A 61 7.09 -2.22 -17.82
CA ALA A 61 6.82 -0.85 -17.37
C ALA A 61 7.63 0.18 -18.15
N ARG A 62 8.89 -0.14 -18.47
CA ARG A 62 9.75 0.71 -19.28
C ARG A 62 9.25 0.83 -20.71
N GLN A 63 8.90 -0.29 -21.36
CA GLN A 63 8.32 -0.26 -22.70
C GLN A 63 7.04 0.57 -22.70
N ARG A 64 6.15 0.31 -21.74
CA ARG A 64 4.90 1.05 -21.64
C ARG A 64 5.12 2.54 -21.43
N LEU A 65 6.14 2.93 -20.67
CA LEU A 65 6.48 4.34 -20.43
C LEU A 65 6.92 5.06 -21.72
N ASP A 66 7.60 4.37 -22.62
CA ASP A 66 8.07 4.95 -23.89
C ASP A 66 6.92 5.14 -24.89
N TYR A 67 5.98 4.19 -24.92
CA TYR A 67 4.87 4.15 -25.87
C TYR A 67 3.53 4.69 -25.34
N ILE A 68 3.45 5.16 -24.09
CA ILE A 68 2.17 5.62 -23.54
C ILE A 68 1.72 6.91 -24.19
N GLN A 69 0.51 6.89 -24.75
CA GLN A 69 -0.11 8.03 -25.43
C GLN A 69 -1.38 8.47 -24.71
N ARG A 70 -1.94 9.60 -25.15
CA ARG A 70 -3.18 10.13 -24.58
C ARG A 70 -4.36 9.17 -24.83
N GLU A 71 -4.37 8.44 -25.94
CA GLU A 71 -5.36 7.38 -26.19
C GLU A 71 -5.34 6.28 -25.11
N ASP A 72 -4.17 5.87 -24.65
CA ASP A 72 -4.06 4.88 -23.57
C ASP A 72 -4.63 5.42 -22.26
N VAL A 73 -4.43 6.70 -21.97
CA VAL A 73 -5.00 7.35 -20.79
C VAL A 73 -6.53 7.42 -20.87
N ALA A 74 -7.09 7.64 -22.06
CA ALA A 74 -8.53 7.55 -22.26
C ALA A 74 -9.08 6.14 -21.98
N ILE A 75 -8.36 5.08 -22.37
CA ILE A 75 -8.71 3.69 -22.07
C ILE A 75 -8.63 3.43 -20.55
N ILE A 76 -7.58 3.93 -19.87
CA ILE A 76 -7.41 3.80 -18.41
C ILE A 76 -8.56 4.47 -17.66
N LYS A 77 -9.02 5.64 -18.14
CA LYS A 77 -10.21 6.34 -17.63
C LYS A 77 -11.49 5.52 -17.82
N GLN A 78 -11.70 4.96 -19.01
CA GLN A 78 -12.86 4.11 -19.31
C GLN A 78 -12.90 2.84 -18.44
N LYS A 79 -11.74 2.31 -18.05
CA LYS A 79 -11.62 1.16 -17.15
C LYS A 79 -11.92 1.50 -15.68
N GLY A 80 -12.33 2.74 -15.39
CA GLY A 80 -12.75 3.18 -14.05
C GLY A 80 -11.61 3.67 -13.17
N THR A 81 -10.43 3.95 -13.74
CA THR A 81 -9.33 4.55 -12.99
C THR A 81 -9.52 6.05 -12.90
N THR A 82 -9.19 6.64 -11.76
CA THR A 82 -9.24 8.10 -11.55
C THR A 82 -7.84 8.69 -11.41
N LEU A 83 -7.71 10.01 -11.62
CA LEU A 83 -6.44 10.72 -11.45
C LEU A 83 -5.90 10.55 -10.02
N GLU A 84 -6.79 10.56 -9.04
CA GLU A 84 -6.43 10.36 -7.64
C GLU A 84 -5.81 8.98 -7.40
N MET A 85 -6.38 7.92 -8.00
CA MET A 85 -5.78 6.58 -7.94
C MET A 85 -4.39 6.56 -8.56
N ILE A 86 -4.21 7.15 -9.74
CA ILE A 86 -2.90 7.21 -10.41
C ILE A 86 -1.87 7.94 -9.55
N ARG A 87 -2.25 9.07 -8.92
CA ARG A 87 -1.37 9.82 -8.02
C ARG A 87 -1.04 9.05 -6.75
N ALA A 88 -2.01 8.35 -6.16
CA ALA A 88 -1.75 7.49 -5.00
C ALA A 88 -0.73 6.39 -5.37
N TRP A 89 -0.95 5.70 -6.50
CA TRP A 89 -0.02 4.68 -6.99
C TRP A 89 1.36 5.25 -7.32
N GLN A 90 1.43 6.44 -7.91
CA GLN A 90 2.70 7.13 -8.16
C GLN A 90 3.49 7.31 -6.86
N LEU A 91 2.86 7.87 -5.82
CA LEU A 91 3.51 8.12 -4.53
C LEU A 91 3.97 6.82 -3.87
N TYR A 92 3.13 5.78 -3.90
CA TYR A 92 3.48 4.46 -3.37
C TYR A 92 4.76 3.91 -4.02
N TYR A 93 4.82 3.89 -5.36
CA TYR A 93 6.01 3.36 -6.05
C TYR A 93 7.22 4.28 -5.96
N GLU A 94 7.02 5.59 -5.80
CA GLU A 94 8.12 6.53 -5.57
C GLU A 94 8.75 6.28 -4.19
N GLN A 95 7.93 6.05 -3.17
CA GLN A 95 8.37 5.64 -1.84
C GLN A 95 9.08 4.27 -1.89
N GLU A 96 8.51 3.28 -2.58
CA GLU A 96 9.12 1.95 -2.75
C GLU A 96 10.47 2.03 -3.48
N ALA A 97 10.58 2.88 -4.50
CA ALA A 97 11.83 3.12 -5.22
C ALA A 97 12.88 3.86 -4.38
N HIS A 98 12.45 4.71 -3.45
CA HIS A 98 13.34 5.38 -2.51
C HIS A 98 13.85 4.41 -1.44
N ASN A 99 12.96 3.60 -0.88
CA ASN A 99 13.30 2.60 0.14
C ASN A 99 14.14 1.44 -0.42
N ASN A 100 13.93 1.07 -1.69
CA ASN A 100 14.66 0.00 -2.34
C ASN A 100 15.23 0.45 -3.69
N LEU A 101 16.37 1.14 -3.62
CA LEU A 101 17.13 1.66 -4.76
C LEU A 101 17.54 0.56 -5.76
N SER A 102 17.65 -0.69 -5.31
CA SER A 102 18.00 -1.85 -6.14
C SER A 102 16.81 -2.43 -6.90
N ASN A 103 15.58 -1.93 -6.70
CA ASN A 103 14.40 -2.37 -7.43
C ASN A 103 14.07 -1.42 -8.60
N PRO A 104 14.56 -1.70 -9.82
CA PRO A 104 14.27 -0.86 -10.98
C PRO A 104 12.78 -0.85 -11.34
N THR A 105 12.02 -1.90 -10.98
CA THR A 105 10.60 -2.03 -11.32
C THR A 105 9.78 -0.91 -10.70
N ALA A 106 9.93 -0.68 -9.39
CA ALA A 106 9.24 0.38 -8.67
C ALA A 106 9.49 1.75 -9.34
N ARG A 107 10.75 2.03 -9.69
CA ARG A 107 11.15 3.29 -10.32
C ARG A 107 10.55 3.50 -11.72
N TYR A 108 10.39 2.45 -12.51
CA TYR A 108 9.70 2.56 -13.81
C TYR A 108 8.19 2.70 -13.65
N ARG A 109 7.58 1.99 -12.69
CA ARG A 109 6.14 2.10 -12.39
C ARG A 109 5.77 3.49 -11.87
N ALA A 110 6.58 4.07 -10.98
CA ALA A 110 6.39 5.45 -10.51
C ALA A 110 6.44 6.46 -11.67
N ARG A 111 7.44 6.34 -12.55
CA ARG A 111 7.56 7.19 -13.74
C ARG A 111 6.40 7.01 -14.72
N LEU A 112 5.92 5.78 -14.90
CA LEU A 112 4.77 5.50 -15.75
C LEU A 112 3.50 6.17 -15.20
N MET A 113 3.25 6.03 -13.90
CA MET A 113 2.10 6.67 -13.25
C MET A 113 2.17 8.19 -13.35
N LYS A 114 3.36 8.77 -13.14
CA LYS A 114 3.58 10.20 -13.35
C LYS A 114 3.24 10.62 -14.78
N ARG A 115 3.70 9.85 -15.78
CA ARG A 115 3.43 10.15 -17.19
C ARG A 115 1.93 10.07 -17.53
N ILE A 116 1.22 9.09 -16.98
CA ILE A 116 -0.23 8.96 -17.13
C ILE A 116 -0.95 10.15 -16.50
N ALA A 117 -0.51 10.61 -15.33
CA ALA A 117 -1.07 11.79 -14.67
C ALA A 117 -0.80 13.09 -15.45
N GLU A 118 0.35 13.22 -16.13
CA GLU A 118 0.65 14.35 -17.02
C GLU A 118 -0.23 14.38 -18.27
N LEU A 119 -0.62 13.20 -18.77
CA LEU A 119 -1.42 13.03 -19.98
C LEU A 119 -2.94 12.97 -19.73
N TRP A 120 -3.37 13.14 -18.47
CA TRP A 120 -4.74 12.92 -17.98
C TRP A 120 -5.81 13.89 -18.47
#